data_AF-A0A8S2UGJ2-F1
#
_entry.id   AF-A0A8S2UGJ2-F1
#
_cell.length_a   1.000
_cell.length_b   1.000
_cell.length_c   1.000
_cell.angle_alpha   90.00
_cell.angle_beta   90.00
_cell.angle_gamma   90.00
#
_symmetry.space_group_name_H-M   'P 1'
#
loop_
_entity.id
_entity.type
_entity.pdbx_description
1 polymer ?
#
loop_
_entity_poly.entity_id
_entity_poly.type
_entity_poly.pdbx_seq_one_letter_code
_entity_poly.pdbx_strand_id
1 'polypeptide(L)'
;WFAIKDTYIIHMRTDSSEIRFPMLVDHEFQIKNGFPHTFGSNTIKISNLQQTLSIKCKNERQAIEWKEQLEKLIDNTVPTFSSAFTTRFSSFAPIRENQLAY
;
A
#
# COMPACT_ATOMS: atom_id res chain seq x y z
N TRP A 1 -0.12 9.16 -9.15
CA TRP A 1 -1.42 8.69 -8.64
C TRP A 1 -1.21 7.34 -7.97
N PHE A 2 -2.09 6.96 -7.05
CA PHE A 2 -2.06 5.64 -6.42
C PHE A 2 -3.28 4.87 -6.85
N ALA A 3 -3.10 3.59 -7.12
CA ALA A 3 -4.19 2.66 -7.36
C ALA A 3 -4.02 1.50 -6.37
N ILE A 4 -5.10 1.15 -5.68
CA ILE A 4 -5.17 -0.05 -4.87
C ILE A 4 -6.07 -1.02 -5.59
N LYS A 5 -5.62 -2.26 -5.76
CA LYS A 5 -6.42 -3.32 -6.35
C LYS A 5 -6.13 -4.64 -5.64
N ASP A 6 -7.18 -5.28 -5.15
CA ASP A 6 -7.13 -6.51 -4.37
C ASP A 6 -6.11 -6.41 -3.22
N THR A 7 -4.92 -6.99 -3.41
CA THR A 7 -3.85 -7.06 -2.41
C THR A 7 -2.58 -6.36 -2.82
N TYR A 8 -2.66 -5.37 -3.72
CA TYR A 8 -1.49 -4.59 -4.09
C TYR A 8 -1.78 -3.11 -4.31
N ILE A 9 -0.77 -2.30 -4.00
CA ILE A 9 -0.74 -0.86 -4.22
C ILE A 9 0.22 -0.57 -5.37
N ILE A 10 -0.24 0.22 -6.33
CA ILE A 10 0.60 0.75 -7.39
C ILE A 10 0.80 2.24 -7.16
N HIS A 11 2.06 2.66 -7.19
CA HIS A 11 2.42 4.06 -7.34
C HIS A 11 2.78 4.36 -8.81
N MET A 12 2.02 5.27 -9.43
CA MET A 12 2.25 5.75 -10.79
C MET A 12 2.78 7.18 -10.79
N ARG A 13 3.81 7.43 -11.60
CA ARG A 13 4.29 8.80 -11.88
C ARG A 13 3.22 9.56 -12.66
N THR A 14 2.85 10.75 -12.21
CA THR A 14 1.78 11.56 -12.83
C THR A 14 2.19 12.18 -14.17
N ASP A 15 3.48 12.28 -14.42
CA ASP A 15 4.12 12.90 -15.58
C ASP A 15 4.55 11.90 -16.66
N SER A 16 4.76 10.62 -16.33
CA SER A 16 5.17 9.60 -17.33
C SER A 16 4.23 8.41 -17.50
N SER A 17 3.11 8.33 -16.76
CA SER A 17 2.26 7.12 -16.74
C SER A 17 3.01 5.81 -16.42
N GLU A 18 4.26 5.91 -15.95
CA GLU A 18 5.07 4.76 -15.58
C GLU A 18 4.57 4.21 -14.25
N ILE A 19 4.19 2.93 -14.31
CA ILE A 19 3.99 2.10 -13.14
C ILE A 19 5.38 1.82 -12.57
N ARG A 20 5.72 2.46 -11.44
CA ARG A 20 7.05 2.29 -10.86
C ARG A 20 7.21 0.94 -10.18
N PHE A 21 6.22 0.52 -9.39
CA PHE A 21 6.25 -0.79 -8.75
C PHE A 21 4.90 -1.17 -8.10
N PRO A 22 4.43 -2.42 -8.25
CA PRO A 22 3.35 -2.97 -7.44
C PRO A 22 3.90 -3.46 -6.08
N MET A 23 3.31 -2.99 -4.98
CA MET A 23 3.62 -3.45 -3.62
C MET A 23 2.49 -4.30 -3.07
N LEU A 24 2.78 -5.55 -2.70
CA LEU A 24 1.81 -6.45 -2.07
C LEU A 24 1.49 -6.01 -0.64
N VAL A 25 0.22 -6.14 -0.25
CA VAL A 25 -0.25 -6.03 1.12
C VAL A 25 -0.02 -7.39 1.81
N ASP A 26 1.00 -7.45 2.65
CA ASP A 26 1.33 -8.60 3.50
C ASP A 26 1.05 -8.31 4.99
N HIS A 27 1.39 -9.25 5.88
CA HIS A 27 1.12 -9.11 7.31
C HIS A 27 1.99 -8.06 8.02
N GLU A 28 3.08 -7.61 7.41
CA GLU A 28 3.90 -6.48 7.91
C GLU A 28 3.63 -5.19 7.14
N PHE A 29 2.56 -5.17 6.33
CA PHE A 29 2.19 -3.99 5.59
C PHE A 29 1.81 -2.85 6.53
N GLN A 30 2.47 -1.70 6.37
CA GLN A 30 2.26 -0.54 7.22
C GLN A 30 2.40 0.77 6.43
N ILE A 31 1.61 1.76 6.83
CA ILE A 31 1.71 3.15 6.36
C ILE A 31 2.08 4.03 7.55
N LYS A 32 3.18 4.77 7.41
CA LYS A 32 3.73 5.64 8.45
C LYS A 32 4.00 7.03 7.89
N ASN A 33 3.98 8.04 8.75
CA ASN A 33 4.51 9.35 8.39
C ASN A 33 6.04 9.26 8.32
N GLY A 34 6.62 10.04 7.42
CA GLY A 34 8.06 10.23 7.34
C GLY A 34 8.57 10.86 8.62
N PHE A 35 9.75 10.43 9.06
CA PHE A 35 10.40 11.06 10.20
C PHE A 35 10.79 12.50 9.84
N PRO A 36 10.34 13.52 10.59
CA PRO A 36 10.62 14.92 10.27
C PRO A 36 12.12 15.21 10.13
N HIS A 37 12.94 14.50 10.92
CA HIS A 37 14.39 14.67 10.97
C HIS A 37 15.15 14.02 9.81
N THR A 38 14.54 13.07 9.08
CA THR A 38 15.24 12.31 8.02
C THR A 38 14.66 12.58 6.63
N PHE A 39 13.34 12.73 6.53
CA PHE A 39 12.64 12.82 5.24
C PHE A 39 11.69 14.02 5.14
N GLY A 40 11.57 14.83 6.19
CA GLY A 40 10.59 15.92 6.29
C GLY A 40 9.19 15.43 6.67
N SER A 41 8.41 16.31 7.33
CA SER A 41 7.04 15.99 7.81
C SER A 41 6.03 15.77 6.68
N ASN A 42 6.38 16.15 5.45
CA ASN A 42 5.57 15.95 4.25
C ASN A 42 5.82 14.62 3.53
N THR A 43 6.51 13.67 4.14
CA THR A 43 6.75 12.36 3.53
C THR A 43 5.82 11.30 4.12
N ILE A 44 5.38 10.35 3.29
CA ILE A 44 4.69 9.12 3.71
C ILE A 44 5.61 7.94 3.40
N LYS A 45 5.70 6.98 4.33
CA LYS A 45 6.43 5.74 4.17
C LYS A 45 5.44 4.57 4.15
N ILE A 46 5.45 3.82 3.07
CA ILE A 46 4.71 2.57 2.93
C ILE A 46 5.73 1.45 2.92
N SER A 47 5.53 0.39 3.70
CA SER A 47 6.47 -0.74 3.71
C SER A 47 5.75 -2.05 3.94
N ASN A 48 6.35 -3.12 3.44
CA ASN A 48 5.96 -4.50 3.63
C ASN A 48 7.22 -5.35 3.92
N LEU A 49 7.14 -6.68 3.94
CA LEU A 49 8.29 -7.55 4.23
C LEU A 49 9.48 -7.39 3.26
N GLN A 50 9.20 -7.03 2.01
CA GLN A 50 10.20 -7.04 0.94
C GLN A 50 10.76 -5.66 0.63
N GLN A 51 10.00 -4.60 0.88
CA GLN A 51 10.33 -3.28 0.38
C GLN A 51 9.72 -2.14 1.17
N THR A 52 10.32 -0.97 0.98
CA THR A 52 9.87 0.30 1.53
C THR A 52 9.77 1.32 0.39
N LEU A 53 8.63 1.99 0.32
CA LEU A 53 8.35 3.10 -0.58
C LEU A 53 8.19 4.40 0.23
N SER A 54 9.01 5.40 -0.06
CA SER A 54 8.89 6.74 0.51
C SER A 54 8.35 7.71 -0.52
N ILE A 55 7.25 8.40 -0.20
CA ILE A 55 6.57 9.35 -1.08
C ILE A 55 6.63 10.74 -0.47
N LYS A 56 7.22 11.69 -1.19
CA LYS A 56 7.24 13.09 -0.81
C LYS A 56 5.98 13.80 -1.31
N CYS A 57 5.18 14.32 -0.39
CA CYS A 57 4.00 15.12 -0.68
C CYS A 57 4.38 16.60 -0.81
N LYS A 58 3.46 17.41 -1.37
CA LYS A 58 3.67 18.86 -1.52
C LYS A 58 3.79 19.57 -0.17
N ASN A 59 3.02 19.12 0.82
CA ASN A 59 3.02 19.63 2.18
C ASN A 59 2.56 18.55 3.17
N GLU A 60 2.68 18.83 4.47
CA GLU A 60 2.33 17.91 5.56
C GLU A 60 0.84 17.57 5.60
N ARG A 61 -0.05 18.55 5.37
CA ARG A 61 -1.50 18.30 5.28
C ARG A 61 -1.81 17.24 4.21
N GLN A 62 -1.21 17.38 3.04
CA GLN A 62 -1.38 16.41 1.97
C GLN A 62 -0.85 15.04 2.39
N ALA A 63 0.28 14.96 3.12
CA ALA A 63 0.78 13.68 3.62
C ALA A 63 -0.22 12.99 4.56
N ILE A 64 -0.84 13.75 5.46
CA ILE A 64 -1.87 13.25 6.39
C ILE A 64 -3.11 12.76 5.62
N GLU A 65 -3.65 13.57 4.72
CA GLU A 65 -4.84 13.22 3.93
C GLU A 65 -4.64 11.95 3.10
N TRP A 66 -3.48 11.84 2.47
CA TRP A 66 -3.13 10.67 1.67
C TRP A 66 -2.96 9.42 2.51
N LYS A 67 -2.33 9.54 3.69
CA LYS A 67 -2.22 8.44 4.64
C LYS A 67 -3.61 7.93 5.04
N GLU A 68 -4.49 8.83 5.50
CA GLU A 68 -5.84 8.47 5.94
C GLU A 68 -6.67 7.82 4.82
N GLN A 69 -6.54 8.31 3.59
CA GLN A 69 -7.24 7.73 2.45
C GLN A 69 -6.71 6.34 2.11
N LEU A 70 -5.38 6.14 2.13
CA LEU A 70 -4.78 4.83 1.86
C LEU A 70 -5.14 3.82 2.95
N GLU A 71 -5.09 4.21 4.23
CA GLU A 71 -5.51 3.37 5.35
C GLU A 71 -6.97 2.94 5.21
N LYS A 72 -7.89 3.89 4.96
CA LYS A 72 -9.31 3.58 4.71
C LYS A 72 -9.52 2.66 3.51
N LEU A 73 -8.78 2.87 2.42
CA LEU A 73 -8.90 2.01 1.24
C LEU A 73 -8.43 0.58 1.55
N ILE A 74 -7.33 0.41 2.30
CA ILE A 74 -6.85 -0.91 2.70
C ILE A 74 -7.84 -1.59 3.61
N ASP A 75 -8.38 -0.90 4.62
CA ASP A 75 -9.37 -1.48 5.53
C ASP A 75 -10.62 -1.97 4.78
N ASN A 76 -11.05 -1.23 3.75
CA ASN A 76 -12.21 -1.61 2.93
C ASN A 76 -11.91 -2.73 1.92
N THR A 77 -10.69 -2.80 1.38
CA THR A 77 -10.33 -3.75 0.30
C THR A 77 -9.75 -5.05 0.85
N VAL A 78 -9.10 -4.97 2.01
CA VAL A 78 -8.32 -6.03 2.65
C VAL A 78 -8.87 -6.38 4.05
N PRO A 79 -10.20 -6.41 4.31
CA PRO A 79 -10.71 -6.82 5.64
C PRO A 79 -10.33 -8.27 5.98
N THR A 80 -9.99 -9.06 4.96
CA THR A 80 -9.60 -10.47 5.06
C THR A 80 -8.19 -10.69 5.62
N PHE A 81 -7.30 -9.69 5.67
CA PHE A 81 -5.91 -9.91 6.16
C PHE A 81 -5.69 -9.48 7.61
N SER A 82 -6.73 -9.10 8.35
CA SER A 82 -6.59 -9.01 9.81
C SER A 82 -6.09 -10.36 10.33
N SER A 83 -5.18 -10.28 11.31
CA SER A 83 -4.26 -11.28 11.87
C SER A 83 -4.71 -12.75 12.05
N ALA A 84 -5.97 -13.09 11.78
CA ALA A 84 -6.54 -14.43 11.85
C ALA A 84 -6.51 -15.22 10.52
N PHE A 85 -6.26 -14.59 9.37
CA PHE A 85 -6.33 -15.27 8.07
C PHE A 85 -4.95 -15.68 7.55
N THR A 86 -4.43 -16.80 8.08
CA THR A 86 -3.46 -17.58 7.30
C THR A 86 -4.22 -18.12 6.09
N THR A 87 -4.05 -17.48 4.94
CA THR A 87 -4.50 -18.03 3.66
C THR A 87 -3.92 -19.45 3.50
N ARG A 88 -4.63 -20.33 2.78
CA ARG A 88 -4.13 -21.68 2.48
C ARG A 88 -2.72 -21.55 1.87
N PHE A 89 -1.73 -22.24 2.45
CA PHE A 89 -0.30 -22.19 2.09
C PHE A 89 0.47 -20.91 2.46
N SER A 90 -0.01 -20.09 3.42
CA SER A 90 0.67 -18.84 3.81
C SER A 90 0.89 -17.88 2.63
N SER A 91 -0.04 -17.91 1.69
CA SER A 91 -0.06 -17.10 0.47
C SER A 91 -0.43 -15.63 0.76
N PHE A 92 0.16 -14.67 0.05
CA PHE A 92 -0.24 -13.27 0.14
C PHE A 92 -1.42 -12.90 -0.78
N ALA A 93 -2.01 -13.89 -1.46
CA ALA A 93 -3.17 -13.74 -2.32
C ALA A 93 -4.46 -14.20 -1.61
N PRO A 94 -5.57 -13.44 -1.75
CA PRO A 94 -6.86 -13.83 -1.21
C PRO A 94 -7.44 -14.99 -2.04
N ILE A 95 -8.38 -15.73 -1.46
CA ILE A 95 -9.12 -16.75 -2.20
C ILE A 95 -9.94 -16.04 -3.28
N ARG A 96 -9.74 -16.44 -4.55
CA ARG A 96 -10.51 -15.92 -5.67
C ARG A 96 -11.34 -17.06 -6.27
N GLU A 97 -12.66 -16.97 -6.14
CA GLU A 97 -13.58 -17.87 -6.80
C GLU A 97 -13.77 -17.43 -8.27
N ASN A 98 -13.99 -18.37 -9.19
CA ASN A 98 -14.20 -18.10 -10.62
C ASN A 98 -13.02 -17.46 -11.39
N GLN A 99 -11.77 -17.68 -10.98
CA GLN A 99 -10.63 -17.40 -11.86
C GLN A 99 -10.39 -18.55 -12.83
N LEU A 100 -10.41 -18.24 -14.13
CA LEU A 100 -9.90 -19.13 -15.16
C LEU A 100 -8.37 -19.08 -15.15
N ALA A 101 -7.73 -20.23 -14.95
CA ALA A 101 -6.32 -20.39 -15.29
C ALA A 101 -6.23 -20.63 -16.80
N TYR A 102 -5.65 -19.68 -17.53
CA TYR A 102 -5.28 -19.84 -18.94
C TYR A 102 -3.82 -20.26 -19.05
#